data_AF-A0A955JJ42-F1
#
_entry.id   AF-A0A955JJ42-F1
#
_cell.length_a   1.000
_cell.length_b   1.000
_cell.length_c   1.000
_cell.angle_alpha   90.00
_cell.angle_beta   90.00
_cell.angle_gamma   90.00
#
_symmetry.space_group_name_H-M   'P 1'
#
loop_
_entity.id
_entity.type
_entity.pdbx_description
1 polymer ?
#
loop_
_entity_poly.entity_id
_entity_poly.type
_entity_poly.pdbx_seq_one_letter_code
_entity_poly.pdbx_strand_id
1 'polypeptide(L)'
;METDKETGGKFDDGFYGAQKYVANYLLIPGAREVLARLKHEYGASLHALTARDKGNLEDVTLRALGEHFGVGEGDDNLIDELHFSGDPDFIGETQADKGTILRDKLGAHIMVEDSIANAISSRKANVATFVLGRAYNQTGHDWSPEATAPDWDNLYTLISQSLDEQGFKKITVA
;
A
#
# COMPACT_ATOMS: atom_id res chain seq x y z
N MET A 1 4.38 -0.40 -25.86
CA MET A 1 5.47 0.55 -25.56
C MET A 1 4.89 1.94 -25.76
N GLU A 2 4.47 2.57 -24.67
CA GLU A 2 3.99 3.94 -24.69
C GLU A 2 5.16 4.92 -24.58
N THR A 3 4.88 6.18 -24.90
CA THR A 3 5.85 7.26 -24.90
C THR A 3 5.33 8.35 -24.00
N ASP A 4 6.12 8.73 -23.00
CA ASP A 4 5.81 9.86 -22.16
C ASP A 4 5.68 11.14 -23.01
N LYS A 5 4.61 11.91 -22.78
CA LYS A 5 4.26 13.05 -23.64
C LYS A 5 5.18 14.24 -23.43
N GLU A 6 5.79 14.37 -22.25
CA GLU A 6 6.65 15.50 -21.92
C GLU A 6 8.12 15.25 -22.30
N THR A 7 8.62 14.05 -22.06
CA THR A 7 10.04 13.70 -22.20
C THR A 7 10.33 12.89 -23.47
N GLY A 8 9.32 12.29 -24.10
CA GLY A 8 9.50 11.40 -25.23
C GLY A 8 10.14 10.05 -24.85
N GLY A 9 10.27 9.76 -23.55
CA GLY A 9 10.80 8.50 -23.03
C GLY A 9 9.88 7.33 -23.33
N LYS A 10 10.43 6.20 -23.79
CA LYS A 10 9.65 4.98 -24.01
C LYS A 10 9.60 4.15 -22.74
N PHE A 11 8.41 3.70 -22.34
CA PHE A 11 8.23 2.78 -21.21
C PHE A 11 7.31 1.61 -21.60
N ASP A 12 7.39 0.52 -20.83
CA ASP A 12 6.57 -0.67 -21.04
C ASP A 12 5.20 -0.48 -20.39
N ASP A 13 4.18 -0.32 -21.22
CA ASP A 13 2.80 -0.06 -20.85
C ASP A 13 2.00 -1.34 -20.63
N GLY A 14 2.58 -2.55 -20.74
CA GLY A 14 1.83 -3.79 -20.53
C GLY A 14 1.09 -3.82 -19.18
N PHE A 15 1.67 -3.21 -18.15
CA PHE A 15 1.06 -3.01 -16.84
C PHE A 15 -0.02 -1.90 -16.84
N TYR A 16 0.25 -0.76 -17.49
CA TYR A 16 -0.68 0.38 -17.57
C TYR A 16 -1.90 0.10 -18.46
N GLY A 17 -1.71 -0.57 -19.60
CA GLY A 17 -2.76 -1.01 -20.50
C GLY A 17 -3.68 -2.06 -19.87
N ALA A 18 -3.14 -2.94 -19.02
CA ALA A 18 -3.95 -3.87 -18.21
C ALA A 18 -4.75 -3.15 -17.11
N GLN A 19 -4.28 -1.99 -16.66
CA GLN A 19 -4.91 -1.14 -15.65
C GLN A 19 -5.83 -0.05 -16.21
N LYS A 20 -6.12 -0.07 -17.52
CA LYS A 20 -6.97 0.91 -18.20
C LYS A 20 -8.44 0.87 -17.78
N TYR A 21 -8.88 -0.21 -17.14
CA TYR A 21 -10.28 -0.40 -16.73
C TYR A 21 -10.36 -0.74 -15.24
N VAL A 22 -11.30 -0.12 -14.52
CA VAL A 22 -11.51 -0.35 -13.08
C VAL A 22 -11.82 -1.82 -12.81
N ALA A 23 -12.57 -2.47 -13.71
CA ALA A 23 -12.91 -3.89 -13.62
C ALA A 23 -11.68 -4.83 -13.56
N ASN A 24 -10.50 -4.37 -13.98
CA ASN A 24 -9.27 -5.16 -13.91
C ASN A 24 -8.57 -5.04 -12.55
N TYR A 25 -8.99 -4.11 -11.69
CA TYR A 25 -8.56 -4.04 -10.31
C TYR A 25 -9.38 -5.01 -9.46
N LEU A 26 -8.97 -6.26 -9.45
CA LEU A 26 -9.58 -7.28 -8.60
C LEU A 26 -9.04 -7.17 -7.18
N LEU A 27 -9.95 -7.08 -6.22
CA LEU A 27 -9.61 -7.10 -4.81
C LEU A 27 -8.99 -8.44 -4.43
N ILE A 28 -7.89 -8.40 -3.69
CA ILE A 28 -7.31 -9.61 -3.09
C ILE A 28 -8.26 -10.08 -1.98
N PRO A 29 -8.64 -11.38 -1.94
CA PRO A 29 -9.51 -11.89 -0.89
C PRO A 29 -9.00 -11.55 0.51
N GLY A 30 -9.89 -11.10 1.39
CA GLY A 30 -9.58 -10.75 2.78
C GLY A 30 -9.06 -9.32 3.01
N ALA A 31 -8.71 -8.58 1.95
CA ALA A 31 -8.13 -7.24 2.09
C ALA A 31 -9.09 -6.27 2.80
N ARG A 32 -10.36 -6.23 2.37
CA ARG A 32 -11.35 -5.30 2.93
C ARG A 32 -11.66 -5.66 4.38
N GLU A 33 -11.85 -6.95 4.65
CA GLU A 33 -12.19 -7.48 5.96
C GLU A 33 -11.10 -7.21 6.99
N VAL A 34 -9.83 -7.43 6.63
CA VAL A 34 -8.70 -7.20 7.54
C VAL A 34 -8.50 -5.72 7.82
N LEU A 35 -8.60 -4.86 6.80
CA LEU A 35 -8.53 -3.42 7.00
C LEU A 35 -9.65 -2.92 7.91
N ALA A 36 -10.89 -3.33 7.65
CA ALA A 36 -12.04 -3.01 8.50
C ALA A 36 -11.83 -3.49 9.95
N ARG A 37 -11.29 -4.71 10.11
CA ARG A 37 -10.98 -5.28 11.41
C ARG A 37 -9.92 -4.48 12.17
N LEU A 38 -8.86 -4.01 11.51
CA LEU A 38 -7.84 -3.17 12.13
C LEU A 38 -8.41 -1.82 12.55
N LYS A 39 -9.25 -1.20 11.72
CA LYS A 39 -9.94 0.06 12.05
C LYS A 39 -10.86 -0.12 13.27
N HIS A 40 -11.67 -1.18 13.28
CA HIS A 40 -12.60 -1.48 14.37
C HIS A 40 -11.89 -1.88 15.67
N GLU A 41 -10.95 -2.83 15.61
CA GLU A 41 -10.33 -3.39 16.82
C GLU A 41 -9.23 -2.50 17.39
N TYR A 42 -8.50 -1.73 16.58
CA TYR A 42 -7.37 -0.92 17.07
C TYR A 42 -7.59 0.58 16.91
N GLY A 43 -8.71 1.02 16.31
CA GLY A 43 -8.91 2.44 15.98
C GLY A 43 -7.90 2.92 14.95
N ALA A 44 -7.42 2.02 14.08
CA ALA A 44 -6.36 2.34 13.13
C ALA A 44 -6.83 3.39 12.11
N SER A 45 -6.00 4.42 11.89
CA SER A 45 -6.09 5.27 10.70
C SER A 45 -5.43 4.54 9.54
N LEU A 46 -6.15 4.37 8.43
CA LEU A 46 -5.70 3.61 7.27
C LEU A 46 -5.41 4.55 6.11
N HIS A 47 -4.15 4.58 5.69
CA HIS A 47 -3.68 5.44 4.61
C HIS A 47 -3.23 4.59 3.43
N ALA A 48 -3.64 4.95 2.23
CA ALA A 48 -3.13 4.35 1.00
C ALA A 48 -1.94 5.17 0.48
N LEU A 49 -0.79 4.53 0.24
CA LEU A 49 0.41 5.18 -0.32
C LEU A 49 0.84 4.51 -1.63
N THR A 50 0.54 5.16 -2.75
CA THR A 50 0.78 4.60 -4.08
C THR A 50 1.99 5.25 -4.78
N ALA A 51 2.73 4.44 -5.54
CA ALA A 51 3.85 4.88 -6.39
C ALA A 51 3.31 5.33 -7.76
N ARG A 52 2.53 6.40 -7.72
CA ARG A 52 1.88 7.00 -8.89
C ARG A 52 2.01 8.50 -8.82
N ASP A 53 2.16 9.14 -9.98
CA ASP A 53 1.99 10.57 -10.09
C ASP A 53 0.49 10.93 -10.17
N LYS A 54 0.06 11.89 -9.36
CA LYS A 54 -1.34 12.33 -9.30
C LYS A 54 -1.82 12.97 -10.62
N GLY A 55 -0.93 13.59 -11.38
CA GLY A 55 -1.19 14.21 -12.68
C GLY A 55 -1.28 13.21 -13.84
N ASN A 56 -0.64 12.03 -13.70
CA ASN A 56 -0.61 10.98 -14.73
C ASN A 56 -1.62 9.86 -14.50
N LEU A 57 -2.27 9.82 -13.34
CA LEU A 57 -3.37 8.92 -13.07
C LEU A 57 -4.61 9.34 -13.84
N GLU A 58 -4.83 8.73 -15.01
CA GLU A 58 -6.18 8.57 -15.53
C GLU A 58 -7.00 7.87 -14.44
N ASP A 59 -8.00 8.57 -13.89
CA ASP A 59 -9.08 8.28 -12.89
C ASP A 59 -9.25 6.83 -12.36
N VAL A 60 -8.88 5.81 -13.12
CA VAL A 60 -9.12 4.38 -12.91
C VAL A 60 -8.54 3.82 -11.61
N THR A 61 -7.27 4.08 -11.24
CA THR A 61 -6.73 3.58 -9.96
C THR A 61 -7.45 4.20 -8.76
N LEU A 62 -7.74 5.51 -8.85
CA LEU A 62 -8.44 6.24 -7.80
C LEU A 62 -9.88 5.78 -7.66
N ARG A 63 -10.56 5.60 -8.79
CA ARG A 63 -11.90 5.03 -8.85
C ARG A 63 -11.92 3.61 -8.31
N ALA A 64 -10.95 2.75 -8.64
CA ALA A 64 -10.85 1.40 -8.08
C ALA A 64 -10.69 1.42 -6.55
N LEU A 65 -9.82 2.29 -6.02
CA LEU A 65 -9.66 2.46 -4.58
C LEU A 65 -10.96 2.94 -3.92
N GLY A 66 -11.63 3.93 -4.53
CA GLY A 66 -12.92 4.43 -4.08
C GLY A 66 -14.02 3.37 -4.09
N GLU A 67 -14.14 2.59 -5.17
CA GLU A 67 -15.16 1.54 -5.33
C GLU A 67 -14.94 0.37 -4.35
N HIS A 68 -13.70 -0.05 -4.13
CA HIS A 68 -13.40 -1.21 -3.27
C HIS A 68 -13.34 -0.88 -1.79
N PHE A 69 -12.82 0.30 -1.43
CA PHE A 69 -12.52 0.63 -0.05
C PHE A 69 -13.30 1.82 0.49
N GLY A 70 -13.70 2.76 -0.36
CA GLY A 70 -14.13 4.09 0.08
C GLY A 70 -12.95 4.90 0.60
N VAL A 71 -12.89 6.19 0.26
CA VAL A 71 -11.77 7.08 0.61
C VAL A 71 -12.31 8.39 1.18
N GLY A 72 -11.78 8.81 2.33
CA GLY A 72 -12.10 10.07 3.00
C GLY A 72 -13.10 9.91 4.14
N GLU A 73 -13.71 11.03 4.55
CA GLU A 73 -14.63 11.07 5.69
C GLU A 73 -15.94 10.31 5.37
N GLY A 74 -16.27 9.31 6.19
CA GLY A 74 -17.51 8.54 6.10
C GLY A 74 -17.41 7.20 6.83
N ASP A 75 -18.50 6.78 7.46
CA ASP A 75 -18.52 5.53 8.26
C ASP A 75 -18.28 4.28 7.41
N ASP A 76 -18.61 4.33 6.11
CA ASP A 76 -18.41 3.24 5.15
C ASP A 76 -17.01 3.27 4.48
N ASN A 77 -16.24 4.34 4.69
CA ASN A 77 -14.91 4.52 4.09
C ASN A 77 -13.84 3.86 4.95
N LEU A 78 -13.08 2.94 4.34
CA LEU A 78 -11.98 2.28 5.02
C LEU A 78 -10.71 3.11 4.98
N ILE A 79 -10.38 3.73 3.84
CA ILE A 79 -9.17 4.53 3.70
C ILE A 79 -9.47 5.97 4.11
N ASP A 80 -8.75 6.46 5.11
CA ASP A 80 -8.90 7.82 5.61
C ASP A 80 -8.26 8.83 4.65
N GLU A 81 -7.06 8.51 4.13
CA GLU A 81 -6.34 9.39 3.21
C GLU A 81 -5.55 8.64 2.14
N LEU A 82 -5.36 9.30 0.99
CA LEU A 82 -4.57 8.81 -0.13
C LEU A 82 -3.35 9.69 -0.38
N HIS A 83 -2.19 9.04 -0.48
CA HIS A 83 -0.88 9.65 -0.63
C HIS A 83 -0.16 9.12 -1.87
N PHE A 84 0.66 9.97 -2.48
CA PHE A 84 1.37 9.69 -3.73
C PHE A 84 2.87 9.87 -3.52
N SER A 85 3.68 8.87 -3.90
CA SER A 85 5.14 8.96 -3.87
C SER A 85 5.78 9.34 -5.21
N GLY A 86 5.00 9.57 -6.27
CA GLY A 86 5.51 9.79 -7.63
C GLY A 86 5.68 8.48 -8.42
N ASP A 87 5.84 8.59 -9.75
CA ASP A 87 5.87 7.45 -10.67
C ASP A 87 7.30 6.99 -10.98
N PRO A 88 7.69 5.75 -10.62
CA PRO A 88 9.04 5.24 -10.91
C PRO A 88 9.23 4.86 -12.39
N ASP A 89 8.17 4.72 -13.17
CA ASP A 89 8.23 4.26 -14.55
C ASP A 89 8.41 5.41 -15.56
N PHE A 90 8.31 6.66 -15.10
CA PHE A 90 8.47 7.87 -15.92
C PHE A 90 9.90 8.43 -15.84
N ILE A 91 10.52 8.64 -17.00
CA ILE A 91 11.89 9.12 -17.10
C ILE A 91 11.98 10.57 -16.62
N GLY A 92 12.78 10.82 -15.58
CA GLY A 92 13.00 12.17 -15.04
C GLY A 92 12.12 12.52 -13.85
N GLU A 93 11.11 11.69 -13.53
CA GLU A 93 10.41 11.77 -12.27
C GLU A 93 11.20 11.07 -11.16
N THR A 94 11.28 11.70 -9.98
CA THR A 94 11.91 11.09 -8.81
C THR A 94 10.83 10.57 -7.88
N GLN A 95 10.81 9.26 -7.63
CA GLN A 95 10.00 8.72 -6.55
C GLN A 95 10.54 9.25 -5.22
N ALA A 96 9.65 9.85 -4.43
CA ALA A 96 9.97 10.17 -3.05
C ALA A 96 10.16 8.86 -2.27
N ASP A 97 11.23 8.78 -1.48
CA ASP A 97 11.53 7.64 -0.63
C ASP A 97 10.33 7.36 0.30
N LYS A 98 9.68 6.20 0.14
CA LYS A 98 8.45 5.88 0.87
C LYS A 98 8.71 5.82 2.38
N GLY A 99 9.86 5.33 2.83
CA GLY A 99 10.24 5.36 4.25
C GLY A 99 10.24 6.77 4.83
N THR A 100 10.78 7.75 4.09
CA THR A 100 10.75 9.16 4.46
C THR A 100 9.32 9.69 4.54
N ILE A 101 8.44 9.35 3.58
CA ILE A 101 7.01 9.73 3.64
C ILE A 101 6.34 9.14 4.89
N LEU A 102 6.52 7.84 5.11
CA LEU A 102 5.92 7.12 6.23
C LEU A 102 6.33 7.71 7.58
N ARG A 103 7.63 8.00 7.76
CA ARG A 103 8.15 8.56 9.01
C ARG A 103 7.79 10.04 9.18
N ASP A 104 8.09 10.87 8.18
CA ASP A 104 8.10 12.33 8.36
C ASP A 104 6.76 13.00 8.07
N LYS A 105 5.93 12.39 7.20
CA LYS A 105 4.61 12.96 6.85
C LYS A 105 3.48 12.24 7.54
N LEU A 106 3.53 10.91 7.56
CA LEU A 106 2.40 10.09 8.05
C LEU A 106 2.53 9.71 9.52
N GLY A 107 3.75 9.69 10.08
CA GLY A 107 3.97 9.14 11.42
C GLY A 107 3.51 7.68 11.52
N ALA A 108 3.72 6.91 10.45
CA ALA A 108 3.19 5.56 10.32
C ALA A 108 3.87 4.59 11.30
N HIS A 109 3.07 3.78 12.00
CA HIS A 109 3.56 2.71 12.85
C HIS A 109 3.85 1.43 12.05
N ILE A 110 3.04 1.17 11.02
CA ILE A 110 3.10 -0.04 10.20
C ILE A 110 3.01 0.31 8.71
N MET A 111 3.81 -0.40 7.91
CA MET A 111 3.72 -0.44 6.45
C MET A 111 3.36 -1.86 5.99
N VAL A 112 2.41 -1.93 5.05
CA VAL A 112 2.08 -3.15 4.30
C VAL A 112 2.45 -2.93 2.84
N GLU A 113 3.25 -3.83 2.27
CA GLU A 113 3.81 -3.62 0.93
C GLU A 113 4.07 -4.96 0.23
N ASP A 114 4.00 -5.02 -1.10
CA ASP A 114 4.43 -6.18 -1.87
C ASP A 114 5.72 -5.92 -2.68
N SER A 115 6.11 -4.66 -2.85
CA SER A 115 7.40 -4.27 -3.41
C SER A 115 8.57 -4.41 -2.43
N ILE A 116 9.59 -5.19 -2.83
CA ILE A 116 10.79 -5.43 -2.02
C ILE A 116 11.52 -4.13 -1.65
N ALA A 117 11.72 -3.26 -2.64
CA ALA A 117 12.47 -2.03 -2.50
C ALA A 117 11.78 -1.06 -1.51
N ASN A 118 10.45 -0.93 -1.62
CA ASN A 118 9.66 -0.07 -0.74
C ASN A 118 9.67 -0.60 0.71
N ALA A 119 9.58 -1.92 0.89
CA ALA A 119 9.64 -2.51 2.22
C ALA A 119 11.02 -2.30 2.89
N ILE A 120 12.12 -2.39 2.13
CA ILE A 120 13.46 -2.06 2.62
C ILE A 120 13.57 -0.59 3.02
N SER A 121 13.04 0.32 2.19
CA SER A 121 13.00 1.77 2.47
C SER A 121 12.25 2.06 3.78
N SER A 122 11.07 1.48 3.96
CA SER A 122 10.25 1.62 5.18
C SER A 122 10.98 1.15 6.45
N ARG A 123 11.65 -0.01 6.41
CA ARG A 123 12.44 -0.50 7.55
C ARG A 123 13.61 0.40 7.91
N LYS A 124 14.32 0.96 6.92
CA LYS A 124 15.39 1.94 7.16
C LYS A 124 14.87 3.21 7.84
N ALA A 125 13.59 3.52 7.67
CA ALA A 125 12.90 4.61 8.35
C ALA A 125 12.35 4.23 9.74
N ASN A 126 12.67 3.03 10.26
CA ASN A 126 12.19 2.48 11.53
C ASN A 126 10.67 2.29 11.62
N VAL A 127 10.02 2.01 10.50
CA VAL A 127 8.60 1.64 10.45
C VAL A 127 8.46 0.12 10.41
N ALA A 128 7.62 -0.46 11.28
CA ALA A 128 7.37 -1.90 11.26
C ALA A 128 6.76 -2.26 9.89
N THR A 129 7.33 -3.24 9.20
CA THR A 129 7.02 -3.47 7.78
C THR A 129 6.76 -4.94 7.51
N PHE A 130 5.53 -5.22 7.07
CA PHE A 130 5.06 -6.54 6.70
C PHE A 130 4.82 -6.63 5.21
N VAL A 131 5.17 -7.77 4.64
CA VAL A 131 5.08 -7.98 3.21
C VAL A 131 3.99 -8.98 2.89
N LEU A 132 3.05 -8.59 2.03
CA LEU A 132 2.12 -9.53 1.44
C LEU A 132 2.78 -10.31 0.30
N GLY A 133 2.87 -11.62 0.47
CA GLY A 133 3.44 -12.54 -0.50
C GLY A 133 2.61 -12.59 -1.79
N ARG A 134 3.29 -12.44 -2.92
CA ARG A 134 2.78 -12.53 -4.28
C ARG A 134 3.71 -13.41 -5.09
N ALA A 135 3.20 -14.07 -6.13
CA ALA A 135 4.00 -15.00 -6.93
C ALA A 135 5.35 -14.43 -7.41
N TYR A 136 5.38 -13.12 -7.70
CA TYR A 136 6.57 -12.42 -8.20
C TYR A 136 7.56 -11.97 -7.11
N ASN A 137 7.16 -11.97 -5.83
CA ASN A 137 7.99 -11.51 -4.71
C ASN A 137 8.29 -12.64 -3.71
N GLN A 138 8.16 -13.92 -4.11
CA GLN A 138 8.41 -15.07 -3.22
C GLN A 138 9.88 -15.49 -3.15
N THR A 139 10.72 -15.06 -4.11
CA THR A 139 12.13 -15.43 -4.18
C THR A 139 13.01 -14.23 -4.48
N GLY A 140 14.33 -14.34 -4.27
CA GLY A 140 15.29 -13.28 -4.60
C GLY A 140 15.51 -12.23 -3.51
N HIS A 141 15.10 -12.50 -2.27
CA HIS A 141 15.34 -11.66 -1.10
C HIS A 141 15.43 -12.51 0.17
N ASP A 142 16.10 -11.99 1.20
CA ASP A 142 16.32 -12.65 2.51
C ASP A 142 15.33 -12.13 3.57
N TRP A 143 14.02 -12.16 3.28
CA TRP A 143 13.04 -11.71 4.25
C TRP A 143 12.75 -12.75 5.32
N SER A 144 12.68 -12.27 6.57
CA SER A 144 12.20 -13.10 7.66
C SER A 144 10.76 -13.55 7.38
N PRO A 145 10.43 -14.83 7.62
CA PRO A 145 9.04 -15.30 7.64
C PRO A 145 8.15 -14.49 8.58
N GLU A 146 8.70 -13.94 9.65
CA GLU A 146 7.99 -13.10 10.63
C GLU A 146 7.58 -11.72 10.07
N ALA A 147 8.08 -11.37 8.89
CA ALA A 147 7.75 -10.12 8.22
C ALA A 147 7.08 -10.36 6.87
N THR A 148 6.69 -11.59 6.56
CA THR A 148 6.04 -11.98 5.29
C THR A 148 4.78 -12.78 5.57
N ALA A 149 3.66 -12.33 5.02
CA ALA A 149 2.38 -13.00 5.13
C ALA A 149 1.95 -13.58 3.77
N PRO A 150 1.55 -14.85 3.68
CA PRO A 150 1.08 -15.44 2.43
C PRO A 150 -0.30 -14.91 1.98
N ASP A 151 -1.07 -14.33 2.90
CA ASP A 151 -2.42 -13.81 2.67
C ASP A 151 -2.77 -12.74 3.73
N TRP A 152 -3.96 -12.15 3.62
CA TRP A 152 -4.41 -11.09 4.51
C TRP A 152 -4.69 -11.56 5.95
N ASP A 153 -5.10 -12.81 6.16
CA ASP A 153 -5.38 -13.34 7.51
C ASP A 153 -4.10 -13.52 8.32
N ASN A 154 -3.05 -14.05 7.68
CA ASN A 154 -1.73 -14.13 8.27
C ASN A 154 -1.15 -12.72 8.47
N LEU A 155 -1.38 -11.80 7.52
CA LEU A 155 -0.93 -10.42 7.64
C LEU A 155 -1.56 -9.72 8.85
N TYR A 156 -2.87 -9.91 9.07
CA TYR A 156 -3.54 -9.42 10.26
C TYR A 156 -2.89 -9.93 11.55
N THR A 157 -2.52 -11.22 11.59
CA THR A 157 -1.87 -11.82 12.77
C THR A 157 -0.54 -11.14 13.07
N LEU A 158 0.29 -10.92 12.04
CA LEU A 158 1.58 -10.22 12.21
C LEU A 158 1.40 -8.76 12.64
N ILE A 159 0.47 -8.05 12.00
CA ILE A 159 0.16 -6.64 12.33
C ILE A 159 -0.33 -6.53 13.77
N SER A 160 -1.31 -7.35 14.18
CA SER A 160 -1.89 -7.31 15.52
C SER A 160 -0.85 -7.62 16.61
N GLN A 161 0.00 -8.62 16.39
CA GLN A 161 1.11 -8.93 17.31
C GLN A 161 2.06 -7.74 17.44
N SER A 162 2.43 -7.12 16.32
CA SER A 162 3.33 -5.96 16.34
C SER A 162 2.71 -4.73 17.00
N LEU A 163 1.41 -4.50 16.81
CA LEU A 163 0.67 -3.44 17.51
C LEU A 163 0.66 -3.70 19.02
N ASP A 164 0.39 -4.94 19.44
CA ASP A 164 0.39 -5.32 20.85
C ASP A 164 1.79 -5.15 21.49
N GLU A 165 2.86 -5.54 20.79
CA GLU A 165 4.26 -5.35 21.21
C GLU A 165 4.66 -3.87 21.31
N GLN A 166 4.12 -3.03 20.43
CA GLN A 166 4.27 -1.58 20.47
C GLN A 166 3.43 -0.92 21.59
N GLY A 167 2.60 -1.70 22.29
CA GLY A 167 1.78 -1.24 23.41
C GLY A 167 0.41 -0.70 23.03
N PHE A 168 0.00 -0.84 21.76
CA PHE A 168 -1.38 -0.57 21.37
C PHE A 168 -2.32 -1.62 21.98
N LYS A 169 -3.55 -1.23 22.29
CA LYS A 169 -4.55 -2.12 22.87
C LYS A 169 -5.77 -2.17 21.98
N LYS A 170 -6.35 -3.36 21.86
CA LYS A 170 -7.64 -3.52 21.22
C LYS A 170 -8.70 -2.70 21.96
N ILE A 171 -9.51 -1.98 21.20
CA ILE A 171 -10.71 -1.29 21.67
C ILE A 171 -11.66 -2.38 22.16
N THR A 172 -11.82 -2.44 23.48
CA THR A 172 -12.82 -3.30 24.09
C THR A 172 -14.13 -2.54 24.05
N VAL A 173 -15.05 -2.93 23.19
CA VAL A 173 -16.41 -2.42 23.24
C VAL A 173 -17.10 -3.11 24.43
N ALA A 174 -17.45 -2.33 25.45
CA ALA A 174 -18.20 -2.79 26.61
C ALA A 174 -19.66 -3.11 26.25
#